data_AF-I5AWZ7-F1
#
_entry.id   AF-I5AWZ7-F1
#
_cell.length_a   1.000
_cell.length_b   1.000
_cell.length_c   1.000
_cell.angle_alpha   90.00
_cell.angle_beta   90.00
_cell.angle_gamma   90.00
#
_symmetry.space_group_name_H-M   'P 1'
#
loop_
_entity.id
_entity.type
_entity.pdbx_description
1 polymer ?
#
loop_
_entity_poly.entity_id
_entity_poly.type
_entity_poly.pdbx_seq_one_letter_code
_entity_poly.pdbx_strand_id
1 'polypeptide(L)'
;MNDVKNYAAEPEVTAETVDRFKELLEKAVDDSIKGIDDSENWRLLSESPMDRMIPAEACGYIRDHLKYREALENGKMNAMFLLFPGGSTTVAEKIYGDTAINRYMNRTVAEIVYRKCREGKKRILEVGGGVGATTGPVMDRIKGMDFEYRFTDVSRFFLNHVQKKWPEVTTGVLDLDQVPTEEDRRKYDMIIAAGVLNAVRDIPRSIDTVLSMLEEDGILLMTEPTDSHPEIDVSQGFMMQKFTDRRKEKGRWFLTVEEWRSLFKRRGYDVCTLPGEDSPYHRLGYTVFLAYRTVGEQ
;
A
#
# COMPACT_ATOMS: atom_id res chain seq x y z
N MET A 1 -10.10 16.12 8.99
CA MET A 1 -9.11 15.08 9.35
C MET A 1 -9.57 14.22 10.54
N ASN A 2 -10.13 14.80 11.61
CA ASN A 2 -10.57 14.03 12.80
C ASN A 2 -11.66 12.97 12.50
N ASP A 3 -12.68 13.32 11.71
CA ASP A 3 -13.70 12.34 11.32
C ASP A 3 -13.14 11.17 10.49
N VAL A 4 -12.13 11.43 9.66
CA VAL A 4 -11.46 10.40 8.83
C VAL A 4 -10.73 9.41 9.76
N LYS A 5 -10.06 9.92 10.80
CA LYS A 5 -9.43 9.08 11.83
C LYS A 5 -10.44 8.14 12.48
N ASN A 6 -11.62 8.65 12.84
CA ASN A 6 -12.66 7.87 13.51
C ASN A 6 -13.31 6.82 12.59
N TYR A 7 -13.51 7.15 11.30
CA TYR A 7 -14.07 6.20 10.33
C TYR A 7 -13.13 5.02 10.05
N ALA A 8 -11.83 5.27 10.00
CA ALA A 8 -10.84 4.26 9.64
C ALA A 8 -10.45 3.34 10.81
N ALA A 9 -10.56 3.81 12.05
CA ALA A 9 -10.14 3.10 13.25
C ALA A 9 -11.08 1.95 13.61
N GLU A 10 -10.52 0.79 13.96
CA GLU A 10 -11.26 -0.31 14.57
C GLU A 10 -11.15 -0.23 16.10
N PRO A 11 -12.26 -0.36 16.84
CA PRO A 11 -12.26 -0.22 18.30
C PRO A 11 -11.33 -1.17 19.06
N GLU A 12 -10.91 -2.26 18.42
CA GLU A 12 -10.20 -3.37 19.04
C GLU A 12 -8.67 -3.29 18.85
N VAL A 13 -8.19 -2.36 18.01
CA VAL A 13 -6.76 -2.12 17.83
C VAL A 13 -6.30 -1.10 18.87
N THR A 14 -5.60 -1.58 19.88
CA THR A 14 -5.02 -0.76 20.97
C THR A 14 -3.49 -0.72 20.86
N ALA A 15 -2.84 0.17 21.61
CA ALA A 15 -1.38 0.22 21.67
C ALA A 15 -0.79 -1.11 22.20
N GLU A 16 -1.42 -1.72 23.20
CA GLU A 16 -1.03 -3.02 23.75
C GLU A 16 -1.15 -4.14 22.72
N THR A 17 -2.27 -4.18 21.98
CA THR A 17 -2.48 -5.15 20.90
C THR A 17 -1.41 -5.02 19.82
N VAL A 18 -1.04 -3.78 19.45
CA VAL A 18 -0.01 -3.53 18.44
C VAL A 18 1.38 -3.93 18.93
N ASP A 19 1.75 -3.53 20.14
CA ASP A 19 3.07 -3.86 20.71
C ASP A 19 3.22 -5.39 20.84
N ARG A 20 2.17 -6.09 21.29
CA ARG A 20 2.14 -7.56 21.36
C ARG A 20 2.24 -8.21 19.98
N PHE A 21 1.53 -7.68 18.99
CA PHE A 21 1.59 -8.18 17.61
C PHE A 21 3.00 -8.10 17.04
N LYS A 22 3.67 -6.94 17.19
CA LYS A 22 5.04 -6.75 16.71
C LYS A 22 6.02 -7.71 17.38
N GLU A 23 5.93 -7.87 18.70
CA GLU A 23 6.78 -8.79 19.45
C GLU A 23 6.59 -10.25 18.98
N LEU A 24 5.34 -10.68 18.79
CA LEU A 24 5.04 -12.04 18.32
C LEU A 24 5.53 -12.27 16.90
N LEU A 25 5.31 -11.31 16.00
CA LEU A 25 5.74 -11.41 14.61
C LEU A 25 7.27 -11.50 14.49
N GLU A 26 7.99 -10.65 15.21
CA GLU A 26 9.46 -10.68 15.25
C GLU A 26 9.97 -12.04 15.74
N LYS A 27 9.42 -12.53 16.86
CA LYS A 27 9.81 -13.85 17.40
C LYS A 27 9.44 -15.01 16.47
N ALA A 28 8.28 -14.96 15.82
CA ALA A 28 7.84 -15.99 14.88
C ALA A 28 8.76 -16.07 13.64
N VAL A 29 9.15 -14.91 13.10
CA VAL A 29 10.13 -14.84 12.00
C VAL A 29 11.49 -15.38 12.45
N ASP A 30 11.97 -14.97 13.63
CA ASP A 30 13.22 -15.45 14.22
C ASP A 30 13.25 -16.97 14.44
N ASP A 31 12.14 -17.55 14.91
CA ASP A 31 11.98 -19.00 15.08
C ASP A 31 12.13 -19.73 13.75
N SER A 32 11.45 -19.25 12.70
CA SER A 32 11.54 -19.81 11.35
C SER A 32 12.94 -19.66 10.73
N ILE A 33 13.64 -18.56 10.98
CA ILE A 33 15.06 -18.40 10.57
C ILE A 33 15.92 -19.48 11.24
N LYS A 34 15.64 -19.83 12.50
CA LYS A 34 16.29 -20.90 13.26
C LYS A 34 15.79 -22.31 12.87
N GLY A 35 14.87 -22.43 11.92
CA GLY A 35 14.32 -23.70 11.42
C GLY A 35 13.14 -24.26 12.22
N ILE A 36 12.46 -23.41 13.01
CA ILE A 36 11.29 -23.78 13.82
C ILE A 36 10.03 -23.15 13.19
N ASP A 37 9.51 -23.77 12.13
CA ASP A 37 8.41 -23.19 11.33
C ASP A 37 7.02 -23.31 11.98
N ASP A 38 6.82 -24.26 12.90
CA ASP A 38 5.56 -24.45 13.64
C ASP A 38 5.70 -23.99 15.09
N SER A 39 6.29 -22.81 15.29
CA SER A 39 6.53 -22.27 16.63
C SER A 39 5.25 -21.83 17.33
N GLU A 40 5.30 -21.74 18.66
CA GLU A 40 4.20 -21.21 19.46
C GLU A 40 3.84 -19.77 19.06
N ASN A 41 4.81 -18.97 18.60
CA ASN A 41 4.57 -17.60 18.17
C ASN A 41 3.69 -17.54 16.92
N TRP A 42 3.88 -18.43 15.94
CA TRP A 42 2.99 -18.55 14.78
C TRP A 42 1.57 -18.95 15.17
N ARG A 43 1.43 -19.86 16.15
CA ARG A 43 0.12 -20.26 16.68
C ARG A 43 -0.59 -19.08 17.35
N LEU A 44 0.13 -18.33 18.20
CA LEU A 44 -0.42 -17.16 18.89
C LEU A 44 -0.84 -16.04 17.93
N LEU A 45 -0.13 -15.86 16.79
CA LEU A 45 -0.53 -14.91 15.75
C LEU A 45 -1.85 -15.29 15.06
N SER A 46 -2.18 -16.58 15.04
CA SER A 46 -3.42 -17.10 14.44
C SER A 46 -4.60 -17.14 15.43
N GLU A 47 -4.38 -16.75 16.68
CA GLU A 47 -5.38 -16.74 17.75
C GLU A 47 -5.85 -15.30 18.04
N SER A 48 -7.05 -15.18 18.61
CA SER A 48 -7.59 -13.87 18.97
C SER A 48 -6.81 -13.22 20.13
N PRO A 49 -6.50 -11.91 20.07
CA PRO A 49 -6.92 -10.92 19.07
C PRO A 49 -5.93 -10.70 17.91
N MET A 50 -4.87 -11.50 17.78
CA MET A 50 -3.82 -11.32 16.75
C MET A 50 -4.31 -11.67 15.35
N ASP A 51 -5.26 -12.61 15.23
CA ASP A 51 -5.94 -12.97 13.98
C ASP A 51 -6.62 -11.77 13.28
N ARG A 52 -6.96 -10.73 14.05
CA ARG A 52 -7.49 -9.46 13.53
C ARG A 52 -6.39 -8.52 13.06
N MET A 53 -5.17 -8.63 13.60
CA MET A 53 -4.00 -7.86 13.18
C MET A 53 -3.46 -8.37 11.86
N ILE A 54 -3.33 -9.69 11.73
CA ILE A 54 -2.82 -10.37 10.55
C ILE A 54 -3.68 -11.62 10.27
N PRO A 55 -4.25 -11.79 9.06
CA PRO A 55 -5.03 -12.97 8.74
C PRO A 55 -4.12 -14.21 8.61
N ALA A 56 -4.70 -15.39 8.81
CA ALA A 56 -3.96 -16.66 8.78
C ALA A 56 -3.25 -16.90 7.43
N GLU A 57 -3.84 -16.45 6.31
CA GLU A 57 -3.24 -16.53 4.98
C GLU A 57 -1.98 -15.67 4.86
N ALA A 58 -1.94 -14.50 5.51
CA ALA A 58 -0.75 -13.66 5.55
C ALA A 58 0.35 -14.28 6.42
N CYS A 59 0.00 -14.89 7.56
CA CYS A 59 0.95 -15.67 8.36
C CYS A 59 1.52 -16.85 7.56
N GLY A 60 0.66 -17.61 6.88
CA GLY A 60 1.05 -18.73 6.02
C GLY A 60 1.99 -18.28 4.91
N TYR A 61 1.68 -17.15 4.25
CA TYR A 61 2.53 -16.55 3.23
C TYR A 61 3.94 -16.23 3.74
N ILE A 62 4.07 -15.58 4.89
CA ILE A 62 5.38 -15.25 5.48
C ILE A 62 6.15 -16.52 5.83
N ARG A 63 5.49 -17.46 6.53
CA ARG A 63 6.08 -18.75 6.91
C ARG A 63 6.55 -19.56 5.71
N ASP A 64 5.76 -19.61 4.63
CA ASP A 64 6.14 -20.31 3.42
C ASP A 64 7.39 -19.69 2.75
N HIS A 65 7.54 -18.36 2.77
CA HIS A 65 8.77 -17.72 2.27
C HIS A 65 9.99 -18.14 3.09
N LEU A 66 9.88 -18.16 4.42
CA LEU A 66 10.97 -18.56 5.31
C LEU A 66 11.33 -20.04 5.15
N LYS A 67 10.32 -20.90 4.98
CA LYS A 67 10.47 -22.33 4.71
C LYS A 67 11.17 -22.59 3.37
N TYR A 68 10.81 -21.84 2.33
CA TYR A 68 11.38 -21.99 0.97
C TYR A 68 12.55 -21.04 0.68
N ARG A 69 13.10 -20.34 1.68
CA ARG A 69 14.11 -19.28 1.52
C ARG A 69 15.29 -19.67 0.64
N GLU A 70 15.86 -20.86 0.84
CA GLU A 70 17.04 -21.30 0.06
C GLU A 70 16.70 -21.41 -1.43
N ALA A 71 15.52 -21.95 -1.76
CA ALA A 71 15.06 -22.07 -3.14
C ALA A 71 14.71 -20.70 -3.77
N LEU A 72 14.23 -19.75 -2.97
CA LEU A 72 13.99 -18.38 -3.41
C LEU A 72 15.31 -17.66 -3.69
N GLU A 73 16.27 -17.71 -2.75
CA GLU A 73 17.57 -17.05 -2.83
C GLU A 73 18.42 -17.55 -4.02
N ASN A 74 18.41 -18.85 -4.30
CA ASN A 74 19.14 -19.43 -5.42
C ASN A 74 18.36 -19.42 -6.75
N GLY A 75 17.16 -18.81 -6.76
CA GLY A 75 16.34 -18.67 -7.96
C GLY A 75 15.69 -19.96 -8.47
N LYS A 76 15.70 -21.05 -7.69
CA LYS A 76 14.97 -22.29 -8.02
C LYS A 76 13.46 -22.15 -7.86
N MET A 77 13.00 -21.15 -7.11
CA MET A 77 11.58 -20.83 -6.92
C MET A 77 11.32 -19.34 -7.13
N ASN A 78 10.22 -19.01 -7.80
CA ASN A 78 9.75 -17.63 -7.92
C ASN A 78 8.81 -17.29 -6.76
N ALA A 79 9.11 -16.24 -5.99
CA ALA A 79 8.31 -15.76 -4.87
C ALA A 79 6.85 -15.41 -5.26
N MET A 80 6.61 -15.03 -6.52
CA MET A 80 5.25 -14.78 -7.02
C MET A 80 4.33 -15.99 -6.90
N PHE A 81 4.85 -17.22 -6.92
CA PHE A 81 4.03 -18.43 -6.75
C PHE A 81 3.50 -18.61 -5.33
N LEU A 82 4.14 -18.00 -4.33
CA LEU A 82 3.65 -17.98 -2.96
C LEU A 82 2.62 -16.87 -2.76
N LEU A 83 2.75 -15.74 -3.47
CA LEU A 83 1.76 -14.66 -3.43
C LEU A 83 0.49 -14.99 -4.25
N PHE A 84 0.64 -15.74 -5.35
CA PHE A 84 -0.44 -16.13 -6.27
C PHE A 84 -0.49 -17.66 -6.48
N PRO A 85 -0.78 -18.45 -5.42
CA PRO A 85 -0.79 -19.90 -5.52
C PRO A 85 -1.86 -20.36 -6.53
N GLY A 86 -1.43 -21.14 -7.53
CA GLY A 86 -2.30 -21.59 -8.62
C GLY A 86 -2.90 -20.44 -9.46
N GLY A 87 -2.31 -19.24 -9.41
CA GLY A 87 -2.85 -18.04 -10.06
C GLY A 87 -4.01 -17.36 -9.30
N SER A 88 -4.33 -17.81 -8.08
CA SER A 88 -5.36 -17.19 -7.25
C SER A 88 -4.89 -15.88 -6.62
N THR A 89 -5.78 -14.89 -6.53
CA THR A 89 -5.52 -13.60 -5.85
C THR A 89 -5.79 -13.64 -4.34
N THR A 90 -6.37 -14.72 -3.80
CA THR A 90 -6.81 -14.79 -2.39
C THR A 90 -5.74 -14.34 -1.39
N VAL A 91 -4.52 -14.86 -1.48
CA VAL A 91 -3.45 -14.54 -0.52
C VAL A 91 -3.07 -13.06 -0.59
N ALA A 92 -2.88 -12.53 -1.80
CA ALA A 92 -2.61 -11.11 -2.01
C ALA A 92 -3.75 -10.21 -1.51
N GLU A 93 -5.01 -10.57 -1.77
CA GLU A 93 -6.18 -9.85 -1.25
C GLU A 93 -6.19 -9.81 0.29
N LYS A 94 -5.82 -10.91 0.95
CA LYS A 94 -5.71 -10.96 2.41
C LYS A 94 -4.59 -10.10 2.95
N ILE A 95 -3.42 -10.12 2.32
CA ILE A 95 -2.26 -9.33 2.74
C ILE A 95 -2.54 -7.84 2.55
N TYR A 96 -2.97 -7.42 1.37
CA TYR A 96 -3.14 -6.01 1.02
C TYR A 96 -4.50 -5.41 1.42
N GLY A 97 -5.49 -6.25 1.74
CA GLY A 97 -6.83 -5.83 2.12
C GLY A 97 -7.17 -6.05 3.59
N ASP A 98 -6.74 -7.17 4.17
CA ASP A 98 -7.31 -7.70 5.42
C ASP A 98 -6.35 -7.68 6.61
N THR A 99 -5.14 -7.14 6.53
CA THR A 99 -4.36 -6.82 7.75
C THR A 99 -4.94 -5.59 8.44
N ALA A 100 -4.78 -5.46 9.76
CA ALA A 100 -5.33 -4.31 10.49
C ALA A 100 -4.86 -2.96 9.92
N ILE A 101 -3.58 -2.86 9.54
CA ILE A 101 -3.03 -1.62 8.97
C ILE A 101 -3.57 -1.36 7.57
N ASN A 102 -3.71 -2.38 6.72
CA ASN A 102 -4.23 -2.19 5.37
C ASN A 102 -5.73 -1.86 5.38
N ARG A 103 -6.52 -2.49 6.26
CA ARG A 103 -7.92 -2.10 6.48
C ARG A 103 -8.02 -0.62 6.90
N TYR A 104 -7.17 -0.18 7.83
CA TYR A 104 -7.10 1.22 8.26
C TYR A 104 -6.76 2.16 7.09
N MET A 105 -5.68 1.87 6.35
CA MET A 105 -5.22 2.71 5.24
C MET A 105 -6.24 2.76 4.10
N ASN A 106 -6.79 1.62 3.68
CA ASN A 106 -7.75 1.54 2.58
C ASN A 106 -9.06 2.27 2.93
N ARG A 107 -9.56 2.15 4.18
CA ARG A 107 -10.72 2.94 4.64
C ARG A 107 -10.41 4.43 4.75
N THR A 108 -9.20 4.80 5.15
CA THR A 108 -8.75 6.20 5.20
C THR A 108 -8.76 6.82 3.80
N VAL A 109 -8.18 6.14 2.81
CA VAL A 109 -8.19 6.57 1.41
C VAL A 109 -9.62 6.68 0.90
N ALA A 110 -10.45 5.65 1.12
CA ALA A 110 -11.85 5.64 0.69
C ALA A 110 -12.66 6.82 1.26
N GLU A 111 -12.47 7.17 2.54
CA GLU A 111 -13.17 8.29 3.16
C GLU A 111 -12.69 9.66 2.62
N ILE A 112 -11.40 9.81 2.32
CA ILE A 112 -10.89 11.05 1.71
C ILE A 112 -11.46 11.21 0.29
N VAL A 113 -11.42 10.15 -0.51
CA VAL A 113 -11.99 10.13 -1.88
C VAL A 113 -13.47 10.47 -1.84
N TYR A 114 -14.23 9.84 -0.94
CA TYR A 114 -15.65 10.11 -0.74
C TYR A 114 -15.94 11.58 -0.45
N ARG A 115 -15.20 12.19 0.48
CA ARG A 115 -15.37 13.62 0.79
C ARG A 115 -15.14 14.50 -0.42
N LYS A 116 -14.15 14.17 -1.25
CA LYS A 116 -13.87 14.90 -2.49
C LYS A 116 -14.93 14.70 -3.56
N CYS A 117 -15.45 13.50 -3.73
CA CYS A 117 -16.56 13.26 -4.66
C CYS A 117 -17.85 14.00 -4.25
N ARG A 118 -18.01 14.37 -2.97
CA ARG A 118 -19.17 15.18 -2.51
C ARG A 118 -19.09 16.64 -2.97
N GLU A 119 -17.92 17.11 -3.36
CA GLU A 119 -17.71 18.47 -3.87
C GLU A 119 -18.09 18.58 -5.37
N GLY A 120 -18.38 17.47 -6.04
CA GLY A 120 -18.71 17.39 -7.46
C GLY A 120 -18.02 16.22 -8.14
N LYS A 121 -18.26 16.04 -9.44
CA LYS A 121 -17.65 14.97 -10.24
C LYS A 121 -16.11 15.03 -10.15
N LYS A 122 -15.46 13.90 -9.84
CA LYS A 122 -14.00 13.79 -9.80
C LYS A 122 -13.49 12.73 -10.77
N ARG A 123 -12.36 13.01 -11.42
CA ARG A 123 -11.55 12.05 -12.17
C ARG A 123 -10.46 11.51 -11.26
N ILE A 124 -10.45 10.18 -11.12
CA ILE A 124 -9.59 9.45 -10.20
C ILE A 124 -8.70 8.53 -11.03
N LEU A 125 -7.39 8.61 -10.81
CA LEU A 125 -6.41 7.65 -11.31
C LEU A 125 -5.91 6.81 -10.15
N GLU A 126 -5.96 5.50 -10.25
CA GLU A 126 -5.24 4.59 -9.35
C GLU A 126 -4.04 4.00 -10.08
N VAL A 127 -2.85 4.14 -9.49
CA VAL A 127 -1.58 3.67 -10.06
C VAL A 127 -1.05 2.50 -9.26
N GLY A 128 -0.74 1.40 -9.95
CA GLY A 128 -0.29 0.16 -9.32
C GLY A 128 -1.35 -0.44 -8.40
N GLY A 129 -2.60 -0.45 -8.84
CA GLY A 129 -3.71 -0.86 -7.97
C GLY A 129 -3.74 -2.36 -7.63
N GLY A 130 -2.92 -3.19 -8.30
CA GLY A 130 -2.71 -4.60 -7.96
C GLY A 130 -4.01 -5.40 -7.90
N VAL A 131 -4.23 -6.14 -6.81
CA VAL A 131 -5.46 -6.93 -6.61
C VAL A 131 -6.72 -6.09 -6.33
N GLY A 132 -6.62 -4.75 -6.38
CA GLY A 132 -7.74 -3.84 -6.12
C GLY A 132 -8.13 -3.75 -4.65
N ALA A 133 -7.17 -3.94 -3.75
CA ALA A 133 -7.39 -3.90 -2.30
C ALA A 133 -7.83 -2.51 -1.80
N THR A 134 -7.30 -1.44 -2.42
CA THR A 134 -7.73 -0.05 -2.17
C THR A 134 -8.96 0.29 -3.01
N THR A 135 -9.01 -0.16 -4.26
CA THR A 135 -10.13 0.05 -5.18
C THR A 135 -11.46 -0.36 -4.56
N GLY A 136 -11.56 -1.54 -3.95
CA GLY A 136 -12.82 -2.05 -3.41
C GLY A 136 -13.48 -1.13 -2.37
N PRO A 137 -12.80 -0.82 -1.25
CA PRO A 137 -13.31 0.13 -0.26
C PRO A 137 -13.64 1.51 -0.82
N VAL A 138 -12.85 2.01 -1.79
CA VAL A 138 -13.14 3.28 -2.47
C VAL A 138 -14.45 3.19 -3.24
N MET A 139 -14.60 2.19 -4.11
CA MET A 139 -15.79 1.99 -4.94
C MET A 139 -17.06 1.78 -4.10
N ASP A 140 -16.97 1.00 -3.02
CA ASP A 140 -18.08 0.79 -2.09
C ASP A 140 -18.50 2.11 -1.43
N ARG A 141 -17.54 2.97 -1.06
CA ARG A 141 -17.80 4.22 -0.37
C ARG A 141 -18.41 5.30 -1.27
N ILE A 142 -18.01 5.35 -2.55
CA ILE A 142 -18.50 6.35 -3.52
C ILE A 142 -19.65 5.84 -4.39
N LYS A 143 -20.23 4.69 -4.06
CA LYS A 143 -21.33 4.09 -4.80
C LYS A 143 -22.50 5.08 -4.98
N GLY A 144 -22.93 5.25 -6.23
CA GLY A 144 -24.02 6.16 -6.60
C GLY A 144 -23.63 7.64 -6.73
N MET A 145 -22.35 7.97 -6.58
CA MET A 145 -21.82 9.31 -6.87
C MET A 145 -21.37 9.41 -8.33
N ASP A 146 -21.26 10.64 -8.84
CA ASP A 146 -20.72 10.88 -10.17
C ASP A 146 -19.19 10.98 -10.10
N PHE A 147 -18.49 10.08 -10.80
CA PHE A 147 -17.03 10.04 -10.86
C PHE A 147 -16.55 9.38 -12.17
N GLU A 148 -15.29 9.62 -12.53
CA GLU A 148 -14.55 8.85 -13.52
C GLU A 148 -13.40 8.14 -12.82
N TYR A 149 -13.32 6.81 -12.94
CA TYR A 149 -12.24 6.02 -12.32
C TYR A 149 -11.41 5.32 -13.39
N ARG A 150 -10.10 5.58 -13.39
CA ARG A 150 -9.12 4.85 -14.20
C ARG A 150 -8.20 4.06 -13.29
N PHE A 151 -8.30 2.75 -13.33
CA PHE A 151 -7.39 1.84 -12.66
C PHE A 151 -6.22 1.49 -13.57
N THR A 152 -5.01 1.53 -13.05
CA THR A 152 -3.81 1.18 -13.80
C THR A 152 -2.86 0.28 -13.03
N ASP A 153 -2.20 -0.60 -13.76
CA ASP A 153 -1.20 -1.53 -13.26
C ASP A 153 -0.31 -2.01 -14.41
N VAL A 154 0.92 -2.43 -14.13
CA VAL A 154 1.82 -3.02 -15.13
C VAL A 154 1.35 -4.42 -15.57
N SER A 155 0.59 -5.11 -14.71
CA SER A 155 0.09 -6.45 -14.94
C SER A 155 -1.32 -6.45 -15.54
N ARG A 156 -1.43 -6.95 -16.78
CA ARG A 156 -2.74 -7.15 -17.45
C ARG A 156 -3.67 -8.12 -16.70
N PHE A 157 -3.12 -9.00 -15.87
CA PHE A 157 -3.92 -9.91 -15.05
C PHE A 157 -4.80 -9.13 -14.07
N PHE A 158 -4.23 -8.14 -13.39
CA PHE A 158 -4.96 -7.28 -12.46
C PHE A 158 -5.97 -6.38 -13.15
N LEU A 159 -5.62 -5.81 -14.31
CA LEU A 159 -6.56 -5.02 -15.12
C LEU A 159 -7.82 -5.83 -15.45
N ASN A 160 -7.64 -7.06 -15.93
CA ASN A 160 -8.76 -7.94 -16.25
C ASN A 160 -9.58 -8.34 -15.01
N HIS A 161 -8.92 -8.53 -13.85
CA HIS A 161 -9.59 -8.85 -12.61
C HIS A 161 -10.49 -7.69 -12.14
N VAL A 162 -9.94 -6.48 -12.10
CA VAL A 162 -10.65 -5.26 -11.67
C VAL A 162 -11.81 -4.95 -12.61
N GLN A 163 -11.60 -5.01 -13.94
CA GLN A 163 -12.65 -4.72 -14.91
C GLN A 163 -13.83 -5.70 -14.80
N LYS A 164 -13.58 -6.97 -14.45
CA LYS A 164 -14.65 -7.95 -14.21
C LYS A 164 -15.45 -7.64 -12.94
N LYS A 165 -14.79 -7.11 -11.91
CA LYS A 165 -15.41 -6.84 -10.60
C LYS A 165 -16.12 -5.50 -10.55
N TRP A 166 -15.60 -4.49 -11.25
CA TRP A 166 -16.16 -3.13 -11.36
C TRP A 166 -16.19 -2.70 -12.84
N PRO A 167 -17.22 -3.08 -13.61
CA PRO A 167 -17.32 -2.76 -15.05
C PRO A 167 -17.36 -1.26 -15.38
N GLU A 168 -17.72 -0.42 -14.41
CA GLU A 168 -17.70 1.04 -14.51
C GLU A 168 -16.29 1.64 -14.44
N VAL A 169 -15.29 0.86 -14.02
CA VAL A 169 -13.88 1.30 -13.94
C VAL A 169 -13.19 1.07 -15.28
N THR A 170 -12.58 2.13 -15.80
CA THR A 170 -11.70 2.01 -16.98
C THR A 170 -10.34 1.49 -16.56
N THR A 171 -9.71 0.63 -17.36
CA THR A 171 -8.41 0.02 -17.01
C THR A 171 -7.35 0.31 -18.07
N GLY A 172 -6.11 0.55 -17.66
CA GLY A 172 -4.99 0.77 -18.59
C GLY A 172 -3.65 0.31 -18.02
N VAL A 173 -2.68 0.03 -18.89
CA VAL A 173 -1.31 -0.27 -18.44
C VAL A 173 -0.59 1.05 -18.18
N LEU A 174 -0.03 1.22 -16.98
CA LEU A 174 0.84 2.34 -16.63
C LEU A 174 2.05 1.82 -15.86
N ASP A 175 3.25 2.08 -16.38
CA ASP A 175 4.52 1.78 -15.73
C ASP A 175 5.23 3.08 -15.33
N LEU A 176 5.34 3.32 -14.02
CA LEU A 176 5.96 4.53 -13.46
C LEU A 176 7.47 4.62 -13.70
N ASP A 177 8.12 3.53 -14.15
CA ASP A 177 9.53 3.57 -14.53
C ASP A 177 9.73 3.88 -16.03
N GLN A 178 8.66 4.00 -16.80
CA GLN A 178 8.69 4.35 -18.23
C GLN A 178 8.30 5.82 -18.45
N VAL A 179 8.38 6.27 -19.69
CA VAL A 179 7.85 7.58 -20.09
C VAL A 179 6.33 7.42 -20.29
N PRO A 180 5.49 8.24 -19.63
CA PRO A 180 4.05 8.19 -19.83
C PRO A 180 3.66 8.46 -21.27
N THR A 181 2.70 7.68 -21.78
CA THR A 181 2.11 7.90 -23.10
C THR A 181 1.22 9.16 -23.09
N GLU A 182 0.79 9.63 -24.26
CA GLU A 182 -0.15 10.74 -24.35
C GLU A 182 -1.49 10.45 -23.66
N GLU A 183 -1.93 9.19 -23.63
CA GLU A 183 -3.14 8.78 -22.90
C GLU A 183 -2.94 8.88 -21.37
N ASP A 184 -1.73 8.64 -20.89
CA ASP A 184 -1.40 8.68 -19.46
C ASP A 184 -1.25 10.10 -18.94
N ARG A 185 -0.91 11.06 -19.81
CA ARG A 185 -0.73 12.49 -19.49
C ARG A 185 -2.04 13.25 -19.23
N ARG A 186 -3.17 12.53 -19.22
CA ARG A 186 -4.45 13.10 -18.78
C ARG A 186 -4.33 13.65 -17.37
N LYS A 187 -5.10 14.69 -17.10
CA LYS A 187 -5.15 15.34 -15.80
C LYS A 187 -6.26 14.75 -14.92
N TYR A 188 -5.94 14.55 -13.65
CA TYR A 188 -6.81 13.93 -12.65
C TYR A 188 -6.97 14.82 -11.42
N ASP A 189 -8.18 14.83 -10.88
CA ASP A 189 -8.50 15.57 -9.66
C ASP A 189 -7.95 14.83 -8.42
N MET A 190 -7.83 13.50 -8.51
CA MET A 190 -7.23 12.67 -7.47
C MET A 190 -6.38 11.57 -8.10
N ILE A 191 -5.20 11.33 -7.53
CA ILE A 191 -4.38 10.15 -7.85
C ILE A 191 -4.19 9.32 -6.58
N ILE A 192 -4.39 8.01 -6.68
CA ILE A 192 -4.20 7.03 -5.60
C ILE A 192 -2.98 6.16 -5.97
N ALA A 193 -2.00 6.07 -5.07
CA ALA A 193 -0.79 5.27 -5.23
C ALA A 193 -0.55 4.48 -3.94
N ALA A 194 -1.17 3.31 -3.82
CA ALA A 194 -1.16 2.50 -2.62
C ALA A 194 -0.10 1.39 -2.69
N GLY A 195 0.96 1.50 -1.89
CA GLY A 195 2.03 0.50 -1.78
C GLY A 195 2.85 0.29 -3.06
N VAL A 196 2.92 1.30 -3.93
CA VAL A 196 3.52 1.18 -5.27
C VAL A 196 4.81 1.99 -5.41
N LEU A 197 4.93 3.14 -4.75
CA LEU A 197 6.01 4.08 -5.01
C LEU A 197 7.33 3.60 -4.42
N ASN A 198 7.31 2.89 -3.29
CA ASN A 198 8.52 2.22 -2.80
C ASN A 198 8.96 1.04 -3.70
N ALA A 199 8.13 0.56 -4.62
CA ALA A 199 8.49 -0.52 -5.54
C ALA A 199 9.13 -0.01 -6.86
N VAL A 200 9.07 1.28 -7.17
CA VAL A 200 9.66 1.86 -8.40
C VAL A 200 11.19 1.95 -8.31
N ARG A 201 11.88 2.09 -9.45
CA ARG A 201 13.35 2.22 -9.48
C ARG A 201 13.85 3.56 -8.95
N ASP A 202 13.14 4.64 -9.29
CA ASP A 202 13.52 6.02 -8.97
C ASP A 202 12.30 6.80 -8.45
N ILE A 203 12.18 6.91 -7.13
CA ILE A 203 11.05 7.58 -6.47
C ILE A 203 10.91 9.03 -6.93
N PRO A 204 11.96 9.89 -6.90
CA PRO A 204 11.85 11.27 -7.35
C PRO A 204 11.27 11.39 -8.76
N ARG A 205 11.76 10.60 -9.72
CA ARG A 205 11.26 10.60 -11.10
C ARG A 205 9.80 10.16 -11.16
N SER A 206 9.43 9.07 -10.50
CA SER A 206 8.04 8.57 -10.51
C SER A 206 7.08 9.55 -9.86
N ILE A 207 7.50 10.26 -8.80
CA ILE A 207 6.72 11.37 -8.20
C ILE A 207 6.55 12.52 -9.19
N ASP A 208 7.60 12.91 -9.93
CA ASP A 208 7.48 13.96 -10.95
C ASP A 208 6.47 13.58 -12.03
N THR A 209 6.49 12.31 -12.46
CA THR A 209 5.49 11.74 -13.37
C THR A 209 4.08 11.82 -12.80
N VAL A 210 3.85 11.34 -11.58
CA VAL A 210 2.52 11.34 -10.95
C VAL A 210 2.00 12.76 -10.77
N LEU A 211 2.81 13.68 -10.26
CA LEU A 211 2.42 15.08 -10.07
C LEU A 211 2.14 15.79 -11.40
N SER A 212 2.82 15.40 -12.48
CA SER A 212 2.53 15.93 -13.83
C SER A 212 1.15 15.52 -14.35
N MET A 213 0.53 14.46 -13.82
CA MET A 213 -0.82 14.01 -14.15
C MET A 213 -1.88 14.63 -13.23
N LEU A 214 -1.48 15.41 -12.23
CA LEU A 214 -2.41 16.02 -11.29
C LEU A 214 -2.94 17.35 -11.84
N GLU A 215 -4.23 17.62 -11.61
CA GLU A 215 -4.81 18.95 -11.77
C GLU A 215 -4.20 19.94 -10.76
N GLU A 216 -4.37 21.24 -11.00
CA GLU A 216 -3.79 22.29 -10.15
C GLU A 216 -4.26 22.21 -8.68
N ASP A 217 -5.57 21.98 -8.48
CA ASP A 217 -6.20 21.77 -7.17
C ASP A 217 -6.34 20.27 -6.81
N GLY A 218 -5.68 19.41 -7.56
CA GLY A 218 -5.76 17.96 -7.36
C GLY A 218 -4.97 17.50 -6.13
N ILE A 219 -5.30 16.29 -5.66
CA ILE A 219 -4.62 15.66 -4.52
C ILE A 219 -3.99 14.32 -4.90
N LEU A 220 -2.81 14.03 -4.34
CA LEU A 220 -2.19 12.72 -4.38
C LEU A 220 -2.39 12.03 -3.03
N LEU A 221 -3.03 10.87 -3.06
CA LEU A 221 -3.19 9.96 -1.94
C LEU A 221 -2.21 8.80 -2.12
N MET A 222 -1.37 8.57 -1.14
CA MET A 222 -0.48 7.41 -1.14
C MET A 222 -0.51 6.69 0.19
N THR A 223 -0.23 5.40 0.16
CA THR A 223 -0.06 4.58 1.36
C THR A 223 1.27 3.86 1.22
N GLU A 224 2.16 4.01 2.20
CA GLU A 224 3.49 3.42 2.11
C GLU A 224 3.96 2.93 3.49
N PRO A 225 4.71 1.81 3.55
CA PRO A 225 5.56 1.54 4.69
C PRO A 225 6.58 2.67 4.84
N THR A 226 6.85 3.06 6.08
CA THR A 226 7.74 4.17 6.44
C THR A 226 8.83 3.79 7.44
N ASP A 227 8.86 2.51 7.81
CA ASP A 227 9.85 1.87 8.68
C ASP A 227 10.22 0.49 8.10
N SER A 228 11.20 -0.19 8.69
CA SER A 228 11.55 -1.58 8.35
C SER A 228 10.49 -2.55 8.87
N HIS A 229 10.20 -3.58 8.08
CA HIS A 229 9.15 -4.57 8.33
C HIS A 229 9.73 -5.96 8.07
N PRO A 230 10.07 -6.73 9.12
CA PRO A 230 10.68 -8.06 8.98
C PRO A 230 9.87 -8.99 8.08
N GLU A 231 8.54 -8.91 8.17
CA GLU A 231 7.63 -9.68 7.35
C GLU A 231 7.71 -9.32 5.87
N ILE A 232 7.98 -8.06 5.52
CA ILE A 232 8.21 -7.66 4.12
C ILE A 232 9.59 -8.11 3.68
N ASP A 233 10.61 -7.88 4.51
CA ASP A 233 12.01 -8.22 4.18
C ASP A 233 12.18 -9.71 3.86
N VAL A 234 11.49 -10.58 4.60
CA VAL A 234 11.54 -12.04 4.39
C VAL A 234 10.51 -12.58 3.39
N SER A 235 9.68 -11.73 2.79
CA SER A 235 8.66 -12.15 1.81
C SER A 235 8.66 -11.32 0.54
N GLN A 236 8.00 -10.16 0.52
CA GLN A 236 7.90 -9.29 -0.64
C GLN A 236 9.26 -8.77 -1.10
N GLY A 237 10.26 -8.71 -0.21
CA GLY A 237 11.65 -8.39 -0.54
C GLY A 237 12.22 -9.21 -1.70
N PHE A 238 11.81 -10.47 -1.86
CA PHE A 238 12.21 -11.33 -2.99
C PHE A 238 11.65 -10.88 -4.35
N MET A 239 10.62 -10.03 -4.36
CA MET A 239 9.96 -9.50 -5.55
C MET A 239 10.32 -8.03 -5.81
N MET A 240 10.98 -7.37 -4.86
CA MET A 240 11.37 -5.96 -5.01
C MET A 240 12.50 -5.82 -6.03
N GLN A 241 12.31 -4.92 -6.98
CA GLN A 241 13.35 -4.58 -7.94
C GLN A 241 14.42 -3.68 -7.31
N LYS A 242 15.63 -3.71 -7.88
CA LYS A 242 16.73 -2.85 -7.45
C LYS A 242 16.42 -1.39 -7.77
N PHE A 243 16.51 -0.52 -6.75
CA PHE A 243 16.36 0.92 -6.90
C PHE A 243 17.69 1.62 -7.28
N THR A 244 17.57 2.81 -7.89
CA THR A 244 18.70 3.65 -8.34
C THR A 244 18.80 4.99 -7.62
N ASP A 245 17.83 5.31 -6.76
CA ASP A 245 17.81 6.54 -5.97
C ASP A 245 18.53 6.42 -4.61
N ARG A 246 18.34 7.42 -3.74
CA ARG A 246 18.98 7.54 -2.41
C ARG A 246 18.80 6.33 -1.49
N ARG A 247 17.80 5.48 -1.73
CA ARG A 247 17.62 4.20 -1.01
C ARG A 247 18.84 3.30 -1.15
N LYS A 248 19.54 3.36 -2.29
CA LYS A 248 20.81 2.67 -2.55
C LYS A 248 21.92 3.06 -1.61
N GLU A 249 22.07 4.35 -1.34
CA GLU A 249 23.09 4.86 -0.43
C GLU A 249 22.73 4.55 1.03
N LYS A 250 21.43 4.50 1.35
CA LYS A 250 20.93 4.25 2.71
C LYS A 250 20.77 2.77 3.05
N GLY A 251 20.80 1.87 2.07
CA GLY A 251 20.65 0.44 2.28
C GLY A 251 19.28 0.03 2.83
N ARG A 252 18.20 0.75 2.47
CA ARG A 252 16.84 0.45 2.93
C ARG A 252 15.80 0.66 1.84
N TRP A 253 14.74 -0.15 1.88
CA TRP A 253 13.66 -0.16 0.88
C TRP A 253 12.72 1.04 0.97
N PHE A 254 12.47 1.52 2.19
CA PHE A 254 11.42 2.50 2.47
C PHE A 254 11.99 3.86 2.86
N LEU A 255 11.41 4.92 2.31
CA LEU A 255 11.63 6.28 2.81
C LEU A 255 10.89 6.49 4.13
N THR A 256 11.49 7.28 5.03
CA THR A 256 10.82 7.77 6.23
C THR A 256 9.74 8.80 5.89
N VAL A 257 8.85 9.07 6.84
CA VAL A 257 7.84 10.14 6.74
C VAL A 257 8.48 11.49 6.41
N GLU A 258 9.59 11.83 7.07
CA GLU A 258 10.31 13.10 6.90
C GLU A 258 10.91 13.24 5.50
N GLU A 259 11.37 12.13 4.92
CA GLU A 259 11.93 12.11 3.57
C GLU A 259 10.84 12.26 2.51
N TRP A 260 9.69 11.62 2.70
CA TRP A 260 8.51 11.84 1.86
C TRP A 260 8.07 13.31 1.93
N ARG A 261 7.88 13.87 3.13
CA ARG A 261 7.55 15.29 3.33
C ARG A 261 8.55 16.21 2.64
N SER A 262 9.84 15.96 2.82
CA SER A 262 10.90 16.75 2.20
C SER A 262 10.88 16.64 0.68
N LEU A 263 10.58 15.45 0.13
CA LEU A 263 10.49 15.21 -1.31
C LEU A 263 9.36 16.03 -1.95
N PHE A 264 8.20 16.07 -1.30
CA PHE A 264 7.03 16.85 -1.74
C PHE A 264 7.23 18.36 -1.55
N LYS A 265 7.78 18.78 -0.40
CA LYS A 265 8.02 20.20 -0.14
C LYS A 265 8.92 20.86 -1.18
N ARG A 266 9.96 20.14 -1.65
CA ARG A 266 10.83 20.62 -2.74
C ARG A 266 10.11 20.82 -4.08
N ARG A 267 8.91 20.26 -4.24
CA ARG A 267 8.06 20.36 -5.43
C ARG A 267 6.89 21.33 -5.25
N GLY A 268 6.85 22.06 -4.13
CA GLY A 268 5.75 22.98 -3.80
C GLY A 268 4.49 22.28 -3.31
N TYR A 269 4.61 21.05 -2.79
CA TYR A 269 3.49 20.32 -2.20
C TYR A 269 3.65 20.23 -0.68
N ASP A 270 2.55 20.53 0.02
CA ASP A 270 2.40 20.21 1.43
C ASP A 270 1.82 18.80 1.58
N VAL A 271 2.04 18.19 2.75
CA VAL A 271 1.65 16.82 3.01
C VAL A 271 1.02 16.68 4.38
N CYS A 272 -0.22 16.21 4.42
CA CYS A 272 -0.88 15.71 5.61
C CYS A 272 -0.64 14.20 5.74
N THR A 273 -0.49 13.70 6.97
CA THR A 273 -0.22 12.28 7.23
C THR A 273 -1.21 11.68 8.22
N LEU A 274 -1.58 10.43 7.99
CA LEU A 274 -2.35 9.58 8.88
C LEU A 274 -1.70 8.20 8.94
N PRO A 275 -1.84 7.44 10.04
CA PRO A 275 -2.42 7.82 11.33
C PRO A 275 -1.60 8.91 12.04
N GLY A 276 -2.26 9.69 12.92
CA GLY A 276 -1.54 10.64 13.78
C GLY A 276 -0.83 9.92 14.94
N GLU A 277 0.13 10.60 15.58
CA GLU A 277 1.02 10.01 16.62
C GLU A 277 0.27 9.34 17.79
N ASP A 278 -0.88 9.90 18.19
CA ASP A 278 -1.71 9.34 19.28
C ASP A 278 -2.47 8.06 18.89
N SER A 279 -2.51 7.70 17.61
CA SER A 279 -3.21 6.51 17.13
C SER A 279 -2.36 5.26 17.34
N PRO A 280 -2.93 4.14 17.81
CA PRO A 280 -2.20 2.88 17.93
C PRO A 280 -1.65 2.39 16.59
N TYR A 281 -2.34 2.69 15.48
CA TYR A 281 -1.87 2.35 14.13
C TYR A 281 -0.57 3.06 13.74
N HIS A 282 -0.21 4.19 14.37
CA HIS A 282 1.05 4.89 14.10
C HIS A 282 2.27 4.02 14.41
N ARG A 283 2.15 3.16 15.44
CA ARG A 283 3.20 2.24 15.88
C ARG A 283 3.48 1.11 14.88
N LEU A 284 2.56 0.88 13.93
CA LEU A 284 2.72 -0.12 12.88
C LEU A 284 3.64 0.36 11.76
N GLY A 285 4.06 1.64 11.71
CA GLY A 285 5.10 2.08 10.77
C GLY A 285 4.66 2.20 9.31
N TYR A 286 3.36 2.39 9.06
CA TYR A 286 2.81 2.71 7.74
C TYR A 286 2.10 4.06 7.79
N THR A 287 2.11 4.77 6.66
CA THR A 287 1.54 6.11 6.57
C THR A 287 0.71 6.27 5.31
N VAL A 288 -0.51 6.82 5.48
CA VAL A 288 -1.28 7.47 4.43
C VAL A 288 -0.80 8.91 4.31
N PHE A 289 -0.33 9.31 3.13
CA PHE A 289 0.00 10.69 2.83
C PHE A 289 -1.04 11.29 1.89
N LEU A 290 -1.49 12.50 2.23
CA LEU A 290 -2.29 13.36 1.38
C LEU A 290 -1.41 14.54 0.97
N ALA A 291 -0.90 14.53 -0.26
CA ALA A 291 -0.12 15.60 -0.83
C ALA A 291 -1.00 16.52 -1.69
N TYR A 292 -0.86 17.84 -1.50
CA TYR A 292 -1.60 18.87 -2.22
C TYR A 292 -0.71 20.08 -2.45
N ARG A 293 -0.99 20.85 -3.51
CA ARG A 293 -0.16 22.00 -3.87
C ARG A 293 -0.27 23.09 -2.81
N THR A 294 0.86 23.68 -2.46
CA THR A 294 0.87 24.89 -1.62
C THR A 294 0.34 26.02 -2.47
N VAL A 295 -0.78 26.63 -2.10
CA VAL A 295 -1.20 27.89 -2.74
C VAL A 295 -0.16 28.91 -2.34
N GLY A 296 0.65 29.36 -3.30
CA GLY A 296 1.55 30.47 -3.04
C GLY A 296 0.72 31.68 -2.61
N GLU A 297 1.02 32.25 -1.43
CA GLU A 297 0.65 33.64 -1.18
C GLU A 297 1.29 34.45 -2.31
N GLN A 298 0.44 34.99 -3.21
CA GLN A 298 0.86 35.98 -4.21
C GLN A 298 1.31 37.26 -3.51
#